data_AF-C2ERM7-F1
#
_entry.id   AF-C2ERM7-F1
#
_cell.length_a   1.000
_cell.length_b   1.000
_cell.length_c   1.000
_cell.angle_alpha   90.00
_cell.angle_beta   90.00
_cell.angle_gamma   90.00
#
_symmetry.space_group_name_H-M   'P 1'
#
loop_
_entity.id
_entity.type
_entity.pdbx_description
1 polymer ?
#
loop_
_entity_poly.entity_id
_entity_poly.type
_entity_poly.pdbx_seq_one_letter_code
_entity_poly.pdbx_strand_id
1 'polypeptide(L)'
;MAQGTSFKGIRWVAFGIVDPTTGLIVADEKKGLSKDGVVLVDGDGQGATTANITGLEEAGQQQYANDKVKRITHGTPTPQVALTMLDMPFDIGAKTKGYVSDGKGGWVLTSGRKPNVALMICSSDYWGNAVLDCFANGEVIEPSHNHATSNKNEADYNSTYTYQSLSPIKNDVFIDPSTGTQQSYKEYSSGDPNFDAAAMLAEVFGGFTDSDNKIINRIKGAGTTGTVVSSGLGH
;
A
#
# COMPACT_ATOMS: atom_id res chain seq x y z
N MET A 1 15.79 12.21 13.25
CA MET A 1 15.55 13.47 12.51
C MET A 1 14.22 14.06 12.99
N ALA A 2 13.90 15.32 12.70
CA ALA A 2 12.53 15.80 12.92
C ALA A 2 11.56 15.03 11.99
N GLN A 3 10.36 14.72 12.47
CA GLN A 3 9.34 13.94 11.77
C GLN A 3 8.00 14.68 11.76
N GLY A 4 7.21 14.45 10.72
CA GLY A 4 5.93 15.13 10.51
C GLY A 4 4.71 14.25 10.36
N THR A 5 3.57 14.80 10.78
CA THR A 5 2.24 14.23 10.51
C THR A 5 1.58 14.80 9.26
N SER A 6 2.26 15.73 8.57
CA SER A 6 1.82 16.30 7.29
C SER A 6 2.57 15.62 6.16
N PHE A 7 1.83 15.11 5.18
CA PHE A 7 2.38 14.38 4.03
C PHE A 7 2.30 15.20 2.75
N LYS A 8 3.25 14.99 1.85
CA LYS A 8 3.40 15.65 0.56
C LYS A 8 3.71 14.62 -0.51
N GLY A 9 2.77 14.50 -1.45
CA GLY A 9 2.92 13.71 -2.67
C GLY A 9 2.95 12.20 -2.41
N ILE A 10 2.23 11.44 -3.23
CA ILE A 10 2.43 10.00 -3.28
C ILE A 10 3.66 9.75 -4.15
N ARG A 11 4.63 9.03 -3.61
CA ARG A 11 5.89 8.73 -4.30
C ARG A 11 5.76 7.47 -5.13
N TRP A 12 5.13 6.44 -4.56
CA TRP A 12 4.86 5.16 -5.21
C TRP A 12 3.90 4.34 -4.35
N VAL A 13 3.30 3.33 -4.98
CA VAL A 13 2.50 2.30 -4.31
C VAL A 13 3.07 0.94 -4.64
N ALA A 14 3.17 0.07 -3.63
CA ALA A 14 3.60 -1.31 -3.81
C ALA A 14 2.46 -2.28 -3.46
N PHE A 15 2.38 -3.36 -4.24
CA PHE A 15 1.43 -4.44 -4.03
C PHE A 15 2.15 -5.78 -3.94
N GLY A 16 1.57 -6.72 -3.21
CA GLY A 16 1.98 -8.12 -3.19
C GLY A 16 0.78 -9.03 -2.96
N ILE A 17 0.73 -10.19 -3.62
CA ILE A 17 -0.26 -11.22 -3.26
C ILE A 17 0.35 -12.08 -2.14
N VAL A 18 -0.38 -12.23 -1.04
CA VAL A 18 0.02 -13.09 0.07
C VAL A 18 -0.79 -14.39 0.04
N ASP A 19 -0.12 -15.49 0.36
CA ASP A 19 -0.73 -16.81 0.41
C ASP A 19 -1.73 -16.87 1.58
N PRO A 20 -3.00 -17.24 1.34
CA PRO A 20 -4.07 -17.18 2.34
C PRO A 20 -3.90 -18.17 3.51
N THR A 21 -2.99 -19.13 3.39
CA THR A 21 -2.76 -20.19 4.39
C THR A 21 -1.52 -19.91 5.23
N THR A 22 -0.45 -19.46 4.59
CA THR A 22 0.85 -19.23 5.24
C THR A 22 1.11 -17.77 5.59
N GLY A 23 0.40 -16.84 4.95
CA GLY A 23 0.65 -15.40 5.04
C GLY A 23 2.00 -14.97 4.47
N LEU A 24 2.63 -15.82 3.64
CA LEU A 24 3.87 -15.50 2.95
C LEU A 24 3.59 -14.84 1.59
N ILE A 25 4.51 -14.00 1.12
CA ILE A 25 4.41 -13.44 -0.24
C ILE A 25 4.48 -14.53 -1.31
N VAL A 26 3.65 -14.41 -2.34
CA VAL A 26 3.66 -15.30 -3.50
C VAL A 26 4.66 -14.77 -4.54
N ALA A 27 5.91 -15.23 -4.44
CA ALA A 27 7.00 -14.93 -5.37
C ALA A 27 6.93 -15.83 -6.61
N ASP A 28 6.03 -15.50 -7.54
CA ASP A 28 5.81 -16.23 -8.80
C ASP A 28 5.13 -15.30 -9.82
N GLU A 29 5.63 -15.22 -11.07
CA GLU A 29 5.07 -14.30 -12.08
C GLU A 29 3.66 -14.68 -12.54
N LYS A 30 3.26 -15.94 -12.41
CA LYS A 30 1.95 -16.43 -12.89
C LYS A 30 0.93 -16.39 -11.77
N LYS A 31 1.29 -16.85 -10.58
CA LYS A 31 0.42 -16.93 -9.39
C LYS A 31 0.44 -15.65 -8.56
N GLY A 32 1.59 -14.98 -8.50
CA GLY A 32 1.79 -13.70 -7.83
C GLY A 32 1.86 -12.53 -8.81
N LEU A 33 2.42 -11.42 -8.34
CA LEU A 33 2.52 -10.17 -9.10
C LEU A 33 3.86 -10.03 -9.84
N SER A 34 4.93 -10.62 -9.34
CA SER A 34 6.27 -10.60 -9.93
C SER A 34 7.08 -11.82 -9.51
N LYS A 35 8.28 -12.03 -10.09
CA LYS A 35 9.21 -13.09 -9.65
C LYS A 35 9.55 -12.98 -8.17
N ASP A 36 9.74 -11.76 -7.71
CA ASP A 36 10.12 -11.47 -6.32
C ASP A 36 8.89 -11.32 -5.41
N GLY A 37 7.69 -11.31 -5.99
CA GLY A 37 6.39 -11.28 -5.31
C GLY A 37 5.80 -9.89 -5.10
N VAL A 38 6.63 -8.86 -4.90
CA VAL A 38 6.22 -7.46 -4.74
C VAL A 38 6.43 -6.69 -6.05
N VAL A 39 5.50 -5.79 -6.37
CA VAL A 39 5.60 -4.89 -7.52
C VAL A 39 5.45 -3.44 -7.07
N LEU A 40 6.33 -2.57 -7.56
CA LEU A 40 6.20 -1.12 -7.44
C LEU A 40 5.46 -0.59 -8.67
N VAL A 41 4.41 0.20 -8.45
CA VAL A 41 3.71 0.93 -9.51
C VAL A 41 4.18 2.38 -9.52
N ASP A 42 5.30 2.61 -10.23
CA ASP A 42 6.04 3.88 -10.36
C ASP A 42 6.85 3.89 -11.67
N GLY A 43 6.18 3.59 -12.79
CA GLY A 43 6.79 3.56 -14.12
C GLY A 43 6.71 4.93 -14.82
N ASP A 44 7.30 5.04 -16.03
CA ASP A 44 7.42 6.30 -16.81
C ASP A 44 6.07 6.95 -17.24
N GLY A 45 4.94 6.34 -16.89
CA GLY A 45 3.59 6.91 -16.97
C GLY A 45 2.63 6.35 -15.91
N GLN A 46 3.12 5.52 -14.98
CA GLN A 46 2.26 4.76 -14.05
C GLN A 46 2.43 5.30 -12.64
N GLY A 47 1.34 5.43 -11.90
CA GLY A 47 1.45 5.83 -10.50
C GLY A 47 0.11 6.12 -9.85
N ALA A 48 0.13 6.30 -8.53
CA ALA A 48 -1.05 6.70 -7.79
C ALA A 48 -1.23 8.22 -7.88
N THR A 49 -2.41 8.67 -8.30
CA THR A 49 -2.77 10.09 -8.30
C THR A 49 -3.47 10.49 -7.01
N THR A 50 -4.13 9.55 -6.34
CA THR A 50 -4.79 9.76 -5.04
C THR A 50 -4.84 8.45 -4.27
N ALA A 51 -4.58 8.53 -2.97
CA ALA A 51 -4.78 7.46 -2.02
C ALA A 51 -5.41 8.07 -0.77
N ASN A 52 -6.70 7.79 -0.56
CA ASN A 52 -7.44 8.28 0.61
C ASN A 52 -7.67 7.13 1.58
N ILE A 53 -7.03 7.20 2.75
CA ILE A 53 -7.12 6.18 3.79
C ILE A 53 -8.13 6.65 4.84
N THR A 54 -9.10 5.80 5.16
CA THR A 54 -10.17 6.08 6.14
C THR A 54 -10.32 4.91 7.11
N GLY A 55 -10.98 5.13 8.25
CA GLY A 55 -11.22 4.08 9.24
C GLY A 55 -9.97 3.65 10.01
N LEU A 56 -8.93 4.49 10.04
CA LEU A 56 -7.70 4.29 10.81
C LEU A 56 -7.94 4.33 12.33
N GLU A 57 -8.88 5.18 12.76
CA GLU A 57 -9.30 5.30 14.16
C GLU A 57 -10.82 5.47 14.23
N GLU A 58 -11.43 4.88 15.25
CA GLU A 58 -12.86 5.01 15.54
C GLU A 58 -13.09 5.96 16.72
N ALA A 59 -14.07 6.85 16.58
CA ALA A 59 -14.46 7.73 17.67
C ALA A 59 -14.97 6.89 18.86
N GLY A 60 -14.40 7.13 20.03
CA GLY A 60 -14.76 6.39 21.23
C GLY A 60 -16.20 6.66 21.67
N GLN A 61 -16.90 5.61 22.08
CA GLN A 61 -18.24 5.71 22.63
C GLN A 61 -18.17 5.95 24.14
N GLN A 62 -18.81 7.03 24.60
CA GLN A 62 -18.86 7.36 26.03
C GLN A 62 -19.82 6.42 26.76
N GLN A 63 -19.34 5.80 27.82
CA GLN A 63 -20.16 5.02 28.73
C GLN A 63 -20.35 5.79 30.04
N TYR A 64 -21.61 6.00 30.37
CA TYR A 64 -22.03 6.77 31.54
C TYR A 64 -22.38 5.82 32.69
N ALA A 65 -21.96 6.19 33.90
CA ALA A 65 -22.47 5.61 35.14
C ALA A 65 -22.43 6.67 36.25
N ASN A 66 -23.44 6.66 37.14
CA ASN A 66 -23.68 7.70 38.14
C ASN A 66 -23.71 9.11 37.53
N ASP A 67 -24.48 9.28 36.43
CA ASP A 67 -24.68 10.53 35.69
C ASP A 67 -23.40 11.23 35.19
N LYS A 68 -22.32 10.46 35.02
CA LYS A 68 -21.02 10.96 34.53
C LYS A 68 -20.42 9.98 33.53
N VAL A 69 -19.65 10.49 32.58
CA VAL A 69 -18.78 9.67 31.74
C VAL A 69 -17.77 8.96 32.64
N LYS A 70 -17.74 7.64 32.59
CA LYS A 70 -16.79 6.82 33.37
C LYS A 70 -15.78 6.09 32.52
N ARG A 71 -16.12 5.85 31.25
CA ARG A 71 -15.28 5.14 30.30
C ARG A 71 -15.54 5.64 28.90
N ILE A 72 -14.53 5.58 28.05
CA ILE A 72 -14.67 5.71 26.60
C ILE A 72 -14.17 4.39 26.02
N THR A 73 -14.99 3.74 25.19
CA THR A 73 -14.61 2.49 24.51
C THR A 73 -14.41 2.76 23.03
N HIS A 74 -13.27 2.35 22.50
CA HIS A 74 -12.95 2.46 21.08
C HIS A 74 -13.25 1.13 20.38
N GLY A 75 -13.86 1.19 19.19
CA GLY A 75 -14.05 0.02 18.34
C GLY A 75 -12.74 -0.41 17.67
N THR A 76 -12.73 -1.62 17.11
CA THR A 76 -11.59 -2.07 16.29
C THR A 76 -11.57 -1.26 14.99
N PRO A 77 -10.43 -0.64 14.61
CA PRO A 77 -10.30 0.07 13.34
C PRO A 77 -10.65 -0.82 12.15
N THR A 78 -11.28 -0.24 11.12
CA THR A 78 -11.59 -0.92 9.85
C THR A 78 -11.01 -0.15 8.66
N PRO A 79 -9.68 -0.13 8.50
CA PRO A 79 -9.05 0.71 7.49
C PRO A 79 -9.47 0.35 6.06
N GLN A 80 -9.67 1.37 5.24
CA GLN A 80 -9.96 1.24 3.82
C GLN A 80 -9.18 2.29 3.03
N VAL A 81 -8.78 1.94 1.81
CA VAL A 81 -8.10 2.87 0.89
C VAL A 81 -8.92 3.03 -0.38
N ALA A 82 -9.30 4.27 -0.70
CA ALA A 82 -9.75 4.64 -2.04
C ALA A 82 -8.53 5.10 -2.85
N LEU A 83 -8.18 4.31 -3.87
CA LEU A 83 -6.95 4.48 -4.64
C LEU A 83 -7.27 4.76 -6.10
N THR A 84 -6.66 5.81 -6.66
CA THR A 84 -6.73 6.12 -8.09
C THR A 84 -5.35 5.94 -8.70
N MET A 85 -5.25 5.10 -9.73
CA MET A 85 -4.01 4.79 -10.42
C MET A 85 -4.06 5.27 -11.87
N LEU A 86 -3.01 5.97 -12.30
CA LEU A 86 -2.70 6.24 -13.69
C LEU A 86 -1.95 5.04 -14.28
N ASP A 87 -2.39 4.56 -15.44
CA ASP A 87 -1.74 3.53 -16.27
C ASP A 87 -1.22 2.30 -15.53
N MET A 88 -1.92 1.82 -14.49
CA MET A 88 -1.56 0.58 -13.81
C MET A 88 -1.51 -0.59 -14.81
N PRO A 89 -0.45 -1.44 -14.82
CA PRO A 89 -0.41 -2.58 -15.71
C PRO A 89 -1.65 -3.45 -15.56
N PHE A 90 -2.28 -3.78 -16.68
CA PHE A 90 -3.58 -4.46 -16.69
C PHE A 90 -3.53 -5.81 -15.96
N ASP A 91 -2.48 -6.60 -16.15
CA ASP A 91 -2.32 -7.90 -15.52
C ASP A 91 -2.19 -7.80 -14.00
N ILE A 92 -1.45 -6.81 -13.48
CA ILE A 92 -1.34 -6.54 -12.05
C ILE A 92 -2.70 -6.14 -11.48
N GLY A 93 -3.39 -5.19 -12.11
CA GLY A 93 -4.73 -4.76 -11.68
C GLY A 93 -5.76 -5.89 -11.73
N ALA A 94 -5.72 -6.73 -12.78
CA ALA A 94 -6.59 -7.89 -12.91
C ALA A 94 -6.33 -8.92 -11.80
N LYS A 95 -5.07 -9.29 -11.59
CA LYS A 95 -4.66 -10.27 -10.57
C LYS A 95 -5.02 -9.79 -9.16
N THR A 96 -4.74 -8.54 -8.78
CA THR A 96 -5.07 -8.03 -7.43
C THR A 96 -6.57 -8.02 -7.15
N LYS A 97 -7.39 -7.84 -8.19
CA LYS A 97 -8.85 -7.93 -8.07
C LYS A 97 -9.41 -9.36 -8.13
N GLY A 98 -8.58 -10.37 -8.36
CA GLY A 98 -9.00 -11.77 -8.46
C GLY A 98 -9.53 -12.20 -9.82
N TYR A 99 -9.17 -11.48 -10.89
CA TYR A 99 -9.44 -11.95 -12.24
C TYR A 99 -8.39 -12.99 -12.65
N VAL A 100 -8.82 -13.99 -13.43
CA VAL A 100 -7.95 -15.05 -13.95
C VAL A 100 -8.00 -15.03 -15.47
N SER A 101 -6.83 -15.16 -16.11
CA SER A 101 -6.73 -15.21 -17.57
C SER A 101 -7.26 -16.52 -18.13
N ASP A 102 -7.97 -16.44 -19.26
CA ASP A 102 -8.39 -17.61 -20.05
C ASP A 102 -7.30 -18.10 -21.03
N GLY A 103 -6.14 -17.45 -21.06
CA GLY A 103 -5.03 -17.74 -21.98
C GLY A 103 -5.24 -17.27 -23.42
N LYS A 104 -6.37 -16.61 -23.71
CA LYS A 104 -6.76 -16.08 -25.04
C LYS A 104 -6.83 -14.55 -25.06
N GLY A 105 -6.39 -13.90 -23.97
CA GLY A 105 -6.46 -12.46 -23.77
C GLY A 105 -7.68 -12.00 -22.95
N GLY A 106 -8.60 -12.91 -22.62
CA GLY A 106 -9.71 -12.66 -21.72
C GLY A 106 -9.32 -12.85 -20.26
N TRP A 107 -9.96 -12.08 -19.39
CA TRP A 107 -9.84 -12.22 -17.94
C TRP A 107 -11.23 -12.23 -17.33
N VAL A 108 -11.50 -13.19 -16.44
CA VAL A 108 -12.79 -13.34 -15.78
C VAL A 108 -12.61 -13.31 -14.28
N LEU A 109 -13.50 -12.62 -13.58
CA LEU A 109 -13.53 -12.63 -12.12
C LEU A 109 -13.78 -14.07 -11.67
N THR A 110 -12.88 -14.62 -10.87
CA THR A 110 -13.07 -15.96 -10.32
C THR A 110 -14.29 -15.97 -9.40
N SER A 111 -15.16 -16.97 -9.54
CA SER A 111 -16.24 -17.20 -8.59
C SER A 111 -15.63 -17.81 -7.32
N GLY A 112 -15.39 -17.00 -6.30
CA GLY A 112 -14.80 -17.51 -5.06
C GLY A 112 -14.13 -16.43 -4.22
N ARG A 113 -13.11 -16.84 -3.46
CA ARG A 113 -12.35 -15.98 -2.57
C ARG A 113 -11.43 -15.07 -3.37
N LYS A 114 -11.46 -13.77 -3.09
CA LYS A 114 -10.53 -12.80 -3.67
C LYS A 114 -9.12 -13.08 -3.16
N PRO A 115 -8.08 -12.74 -3.93
CA PRO A 115 -6.71 -12.85 -3.45
C PRO A 115 -6.51 -11.94 -2.25
N ASN A 116 -5.69 -12.41 -1.31
CA ASN A 116 -5.23 -11.62 -0.19
C ASN A 116 -4.05 -10.76 -0.69
N VAL A 117 -4.19 -9.44 -0.55
CA VAL A 117 -3.25 -8.46 -1.09
C VAL A 117 -2.65 -7.66 0.05
N ALA A 118 -1.32 -7.56 0.09
CA ALA A 118 -0.60 -6.58 0.88
C ALA A 118 -0.42 -5.29 0.05
N LEU A 119 -0.57 -4.15 0.72
CA LEU A 119 -0.52 -2.81 0.13
C LEU A 119 0.42 -1.93 0.96
N MET A 120 1.28 -1.18 0.27
CA MET A 120 2.12 -0.16 0.88
C MET A 120 2.05 1.11 0.06
N ILE A 121 1.82 2.24 0.72
CA ILE A 121 1.75 3.55 0.09
C ILE A 121 2.87 4.39 0.68
N CYS A 122 3.73 4.94 -0.19
CA CYS A 122 4.82 5.79 0.25
C CYS A 122 4.54 7.24 -0.10
N SER A 123 4.66 8.12 0.90
CA SER A 123 4.65 9.57 0.74
C SER A 123 5.90 10.18 1.38
N SER A 124 6.06 11.51 1.28
CA SER A 124 7.08 12.24 2.05
C SER A 124 6.44 13.09 3.13
N ASP A 125 7.06 13.16 4.32
CA ASP A 125 6.72 14.20 5.28
C ASP A 125 7.29 15.57 4.86
N TYR A 126 7.01 16.61 5.64
CA TYR A 126 7.54 17.95 5.40
C TYR A 126 9.08 18.03 5.38
N TRP A 127 9.76 17.18 6.16
CA TRP A 127 11.22 17.11 6.26
C TRP A 127 11.86 16.20 5.20
N GLY A 128 11.03 15.61 4.34
CA GLY A 128 11.45 14.74 3.25
C GLY A 128 11.64 13.28 3.66
N ASN A 129 11.35 12.89 4.92
CA ASN A 129 11.38 11.48 5.32
C ASN A 129 10.27 10.70 4.58
N ALA A 130 10.50 9.43 4.27
CA ALA A 130 9.45 8.56 3.76
C ALA A 130 8.45 8.22 4.86
N VAL A 131 7.17 8.38 4.59
CA VAL A 131 6.08 7.85 5.41
C VAL A 131 5.43 6.72 4.64
N LEU A 132 5.24 5.60 5.31
CA LEU A 132 4.77 4.34 4.72
C LEU A 132 3.53 3.85 5.44
N ASP A 133 2.40 3.95 4.75
CA ASP A 133 1.13 3.37 5.16
C ASP A 133 1.09 1.91 4.72
N CYS A 134 1.11 0.99 5.68
CA CYS A 134 1.29 -0.44 5.40
C CYS A 134 0.09 -1.27 5.83
N PHE A 135 -0.34 -2.15 4.92
CA PHE A 135 -1.37 -3.15 5.11
C PHE A 135 -0.81 -4.50 4.69
N ALA A 136 -0.76 -5.47 5.62
CA ALA A 136 -0.22 -6.80 5.32
C ALA A 136 -1.25 -7.73 4.65
N ASN A 137 -2.53 -7.38 4.71
CA ASN A 137 -3.61 -8.18 4.14
C ASN A 137 -4.86 -7.33 3.86
N GLY A 138 -5.56 -7.66 2.78
CA GLY A 138 -6.80 -7.02 2.37
C GLY A 138 -7.29 -7.52 1.02
N GLU A 139 -8.40 -6.95 0.57
CA GLU A 139 -9.00 -7.26 -0.73
C GLU A 139 -9.14 -5.99 -1.57
N VAL A 140 -8.85 -6.10 -2.87
CA VAL A 140 -8.98 -5.00 -3.83
C VAL A 140 -10.21 -5.23 -4.70
N ILE A 141 -11.05 -4.22 -4.87
CA ILE A 141 -12.11 -4.16 -5.89
C ILE A 141 -11.89 -2.98 -6.82
N GLU A 142 -12.40 -3.06 -8.05
CA GLU A 142 -12.68 -1.89 -8.90
C GLU A 142 -14.20 -1.80 -8.98
N PRO A 143 -14.84 -0.89 -8.24
CA PRO A 143 -16.29 -0.84 -8.14
C PRO A 143 -16.95 -0.43 -9.47
N SER A 144 -16.23 0.32 -10.30
CA SER A 144 -16.70 0.80 -11.60
C SER A 144 -15.51 1.27 -12.43
N HIS A 145 -15.65 1.24 -13.75
CA HIS A 145 -14.83 2.02 -14.67
C HIS A 145 -15.72 2.68 -15.72
N ASN A 146 -15.24 3.76 -16.34
CA ASN A 146 -16.01 4.51 -17.33
C ASN A 146 -15.28 4.54 -18.67
N HIS A 147 -16.05 4.44 -19.75
CA HIS A 147 -15.58 4.67 -21.11
C HIS A 147 -16.35 5.86 -21.69
N ALA A 148 -15.64 6.81 -22.29
CA ALA A 148 -16.25 8.01 -22.85
C ALA A 148 -15.76 8.26 -24.28
N THR A 149 -16.61 8.88 -25.09
CA THR A 149 -16.26 9.25 -26.47
C THR A 149 -15.43 10.52 -26.48
N SER A 150 -14.21 10.45 -27.01
CA SER A 150 -13.39 11.63 -27.27
C SER A 150 -14.12 12.60 -28.21
N ASN A 151 -14.04 13.90 -27.91
CA ASN A 151 -14.65 14.95 -28.73
C ASN A 151 -13.55 15.84 -29.33
N LYS A 152 -13.59 17.15 -29.07
CA LYS A 152 -12.44 18.03 -29.33
C LYS A 152 -11.24 17.68 -28.45
N ASN A 153 -11.49 17.15 -27.25
CA ASN A 153 -10.47 16.66 -26.33
C ASN A 153 -10.58 15.14 -26.18
N GLU A 154 -9.45 14.50 -25.87
CA GLU A 154 -9.41 13.10 -25.47
C GLU A 154 -10.17 12.88 -24.16
N ALA A 155 -10.89 11.76 -24.08
CA ALA A 155 -11.61 11.37 -22.88
C ALA A 155 -10.82 10.29 -22.13
N ASP A 156 -10.08 10.71 -21.10
CA ASP A 156 -9.23 9.84 -20.30
C ASP A 156 -9.93 9.32 -19.04
N TYR A 157 -9.55 8.11 -18.62
CA TYR A 157 -10.02 7.50 -17.39
C TYR A 157 -8.86 6.84 -16.63
N ASN A 158 -8.70 7.21 -15.37
CA ASN A 158 -7.77 6.55 -14.45
C ASN A 158 -8.53 5.53 -13.62
N SER A 159 -7.99 4.31 -13.52
CA SER A 159 -8.62 3.23 -12.76
C SER A 159 -8.76 3.60 -11.29
N THR A 160 -9.96 3.39 -10.75
CA THR A 160 -10.28 3.62 -9.34
C THR A 160 -10.53 2.32 -8.62
N TYR A 161 -9.81 2.11 -7.52
CA TYR A 161 -9.84 0.90 -6.72
C TYR A 161 -10.29 1.22 -5.29
N THR A 162 -10.90 0.23 -4.64
CA THR A 162 -11.14 0.23 -3.20
C THR A 162 -10.40 -0.96 -2.60
N TYR A 163 -9.54 -0.69 -1.64
CA TYR A 163 -8.88 -1.68 -0.81
C TYR A 163 -9.57 -1.74 0.55
N GLN A 164 -9.98 -2.92 0.97
CA GLN A 164 -10.50 -3.16 2.31
C GLN A 164 -9.47 -3.95 3.12
N SER A 165 -9.02 -3.38 4.23
CA SER A 165 -8.04 -4.03 5.09
C SER A 165 -8.66 -5.23 5.81
N LEU A 166 -7.86 -6.27 5.95
CA LEU A 166 -8.16 -7.46 6.74
C LEU A 166 -7.06 -7.66 7.78
N SER A 167 -7.34 -8.42 8.84
CA SER A 167 -6.30 -8.84 9.78
C SER A 167 -5.17 -9.56 9.02
N PRO A 168 -3.89 -9.32 9.36
CA PRO A 168 -2.79 -10.07 8.79
C PRO A 168 -3.01 -11.59 8.97
N ILE A 169 -2.60 -12.38 7.98
CA ILE A 169 -2.80 -13.84 8.04
C ILE A 169 -1.86 -14.47 9.07
N LYS A 170 -0.65 -13.93 9.21
CA LYS A 170 0.32 -14.33 10.22
C LYS A 170 0.05 -13.62 11.53
N ASN A 171 -0.04 -14.36 12.63
CA ASN A 171 -0.39 -13.84 13.96
C ASN A 171 0.70 -12.98 14.64
N ASP A 172 1.90 -12.88 14.06
CA ASP A 172 3.03 -12.11 14.59
C ASP A 172 3.28 -10.80 13.83
N VAL A 173 2.39 -10.45 12.88
CA VAL A 173 2.48 -9.23 12.08
C VAL A 173 1.65 -8.12 12.72
N PHE A 174 2.21 -6.91 12.79
CA PHE A 174 1.53 -5.70 13.30
C PHE A 174 0.98 -5.88 14.72
N ILE A 175 1.81 -6.45 15.60
CA ILE A 175 1.46 -6.63 17.00
C ILE A 175 1.62 -5.30 17.75
N ASP A 176 0.55 -4.89 18.42
CA ASP A 176 0.60 -3.80 19.39
C ASP A 176 1.50 -4.23 20.57
N PRO A 177 2.63 -3.55 20.79
CA PRO A 177 3.59 -3.93 21.83
C PRO A 177 3.04 -3.78 23.26
N SER A 178 1.96 -3.02 23.46
CA SER A 178 1.36 -2.77 24.77
C SER A 178 0.27 -3.78 25.15
N THR A 179 -0.50 -4.24 24.17
CA THR A 179 -1.63 -5.16 24.39
C THR A 179 -1.39 -6.57 23.87
N GLY A 180 -0.40 -6.76 22.99
CA GLY A 180 -0.15 -8.01 22.28
C GLY A 180 -1.22 -8.32 21.22
N THR A 181 -2.11 -7.38 20.92
CA THR A 181 -3.17 -7.57 19.93
C THR A 181 -2.68 -7.22 18.54
N GLN A 182 -3.14 -7.98 17.55
CA GLN A 182 -2.80 -7.76 16.15
C GLN A 182 -3.65 -6.64 15.54
N GLN A 183 -3.01 -5.76 14.76
CA GLN A 183 -3.65 -4.68 14.02
C GLN A 183 -3.63 -4.95 12.51
N SER A 184 -4.57 -4.34 11.79
CA SER A 184 -4.71 -4.48 10.33
C SER A 184 -3.93 -3.43 9.53
N TYR A 185 -3.31 -2.47 10.23
CA TYR A 185 -2.55 -1.37 9.66
C TYR A 185 -1.39 -1.01 10.58
N LYS A 186 -0.28 -0.56 9.98
CA LYS A 186 0.85 0.02 10.69
C LYS A 186 1.50 1.10 9.83
N GLU A 187 1.74 2.26 10.42
CA GLU A 187 2.51 3.33 9.78
C GLU A 187 4.00 3.18 10.14
N TYR A 188 4.87 3.44 9.18
CA TYR A 188 6.31 3.57 9.42
C TYR A 188 6.81 4.91 8.89
N SER A 189 7.84 5.45 9.53
CA SER A 189 8.52 6.65 9.09
C SER A 189 10.02 6.40 9.02
N SER A 190 10.65 6.74 7.90
CA SER A 190 12.10 6.65 7.75
C SER A 190 12.86 7.68 8.58
N GLY A 191 12.17 8.64 9.20
CA GLY A 191 12.77 9.60 10.11
C GLY A 191 12.98 9.06 11.53
N ASP A 192 12.37 7.92 11.85
CA ASP A 192 12.55 7.22 13.13
C ASP A 192 13.96 6.59 13.20
N PRO A 193 14.71 6.80 14.30
CA PRO A 193 16.08 6.28 14.42
C PRO A 193 16.17 4.75 14.41
N ASN A 194 15.09 4.03 14.71
CA ASN A 194 15.04 2.58 14.72
C ASN A 194 14.39 2.00 13.45
N PHE A 195 14.11 2.84 12.45
CA PHE A 195 13.50 2.38 11.22
C PHE A 195 14.44 1.44 10.45
N ASP A 196 13.99 0.19 10.28
CA ASP A 196 14.63 -0.82 9.43
C ASP A 196 13.71 -1.15 8.25
N ALA A 197 14.10 -0.67 7.06
CA ALA A 197 13.34 -0.88 5.83
C ALA A 197 13.24 -2.36 5.44
N ALA A 198 14.27 -3.17 5.71
CA ALA A 198 14.27 -4.58 5.36
C ALA A 198 13.33 -5.36 6.30
N ALA A 199 13.40 -5.08 7.60
CA ALA A 199 12.47 -5.67 8.58
C ALA A 199 11.02 -5.28 8.29
N MET A 200 10.77 -4.00 7.97
CA MET A 200 9.44 -3.53 7.56
C MET A 200 8.95 -4.28 6.31
N LEU A 201 9.75 -4.36 5.25
CA LEU A 201 9.35 -5.05 4.02
C LEU A 201 9.02 -6.53 4.26
N ALA A 202 9.80 -7.21 5.11
CA ALA A 202 9.53 -8.59 5.50
C ALA A 202 8.25 -8.71 6.35
N GLU A 203 7.97 -7.76 7.24
CA GLU A 203 6.75 -7.75 8.07
C GLU A 203 5.49 -7.50 7.21
N VAL A 204 5.52 -6.50 6.34
CA VAL A 204 4.38 -6.08 5.51
C VAL A 204 4.07 -7.10 4.41
N PHE A 205 5.11 -7.59 3.72
CA PHE A 205 4.99 -8.50 2.59
C PHE A 205 5.43 -9.92 2.95
N GLY A 206 4.99 -10.45 4.09
CA GLY A 206 5.03 -11.88 4.38
C GLY A 206 6.40 -12.56 4.17
N GLY A 207 7.49 -11.95 4.62
CA GLY A 207 8.87 -12.46 4.49
C GLY A 207 9.60 -12.03 3.20
N PHE A 208 9.06 -11.09 2.44
CA PHE A 208 9.73 -10.53 1.26
C PHE A 208 11.14 -10.01 1.57
N THR A 209 12.06 -10.24 0.63
CA THR A 209 13.44 -9.74 0.68
C THR A 209 13.74 -8.94 -0.58
N ASP A 210 14.14 -7.68 -0.42
CA ASP A 210 14.52 -6.80 -1.53
C ASP A 210 16.00 -7.01 -1.92
N SER A 211 16.31 -8.16 -2.54
CA SER A 211 17.69 -8.58 -2.81
C SER A 211 18.52 -7.57 -3.61
N ASP A 212 17.87 -6.81 -4.51
CA ASP A 212 18.51 -5.78 -5.33
C ASP A 212 18.44 -4.37 -4.71
N ASN A 213 17.91 -4.24 -3.49
CA ASN A 213 17.63 -2.97 -2.81
C ASN A 213 16.79 -1.98 -3.65
N LYS A 214 15.91 -2.48 -4.53
CA LYS A 214 15.11 -1.62 -5.43
C LYS A 214 14.15 -0.75 -4.63
N ILE A 215 13.41 -1.35 -3.70
CA ILE A 215 12.42 -0.65 -2.86
C ILE A 215 13.14 0.12 -1.75
N ILE A 216 14.13 -0.49 -1.09
CA ILE A 216 14.90 0.14 -0.02
C ILE A 216 15.57 1.43 -0.49
N ASN A 217 16.16 1.44 -1.69
CA ASN A 217 16.76 2.66 -2.23
C ASN A 217 15.72 3.73 -2.56
N ARG A 218 14.51 3.34 -3.01
CA ARG A 218 13.40 4.28 -3.23
C ARG A 218 12.90 4.89 -1.93
N ILE A 219 12.85 4.12 -0.84
CA ILE A 219 12.54 4.63 0.51
C ILE A 219 13.59 5.68 0.91
N LYS A 220 14.88 5.34 0.81
CA LYS A 220 16.00 6.24 1.19
C LYS A 220 16.11 7.51 0.33
N GLY A 221 15.68 7.45 -0.94
CA GLY A 221 15.64 8.62 -1.82
C GLY A 221 14.61 9.69 -1.41
N ALA A 222 13.88 9.48 -0.31
CA ALA A 222 13.04 10.52 0.29
C ALA A 222 13.97 11.62 0.83
N GLY A 223 14.06 12.75 0.11
CA GLY A 223 14.84 13.92 0.54
C GLY A 223 16.04 14.30 -0.32
N THR A 224 16.43 13.52 -1.34
CA THR A 224 17.46 13.95 -2.30
C THR A 224 16.81 14.49 -3.58
N THR A 225 16.40 15.75 -3.58
CA THR A 225 16.50 16.54 -4.81
C THR A 225 17.97 16.48 -5.23
N GLY A 226 18.26 15.76 -6.31
CA GLY A 226 19.62 15.60 -6.80
C GLY A 226 20.23 16.97 -7.12
N THR A 227 21.11 17.45 -6.26
CA THR A 227 22.07 18.47 -6.65
C THR A 227 23.08 17.77 -7.57
N VAL A 228 22.79 17.76 -8.86
CA VAL A 228 23.83 17.52 -9.87
C VAL A 228 24.70 18.77 -9.87
N VAL A 229 25.67 18.84 -8.95
CA VAL A 229 26.81 19.73 -9.13
C VAL A 229 27.66 19.09 -10.22
N SER A 230 27.48 19.55 -11.45
CA SER A 230 28.43 19.30 -12.52
C SER A 230 29.77 19.93 -12.14
N SER A 231 30.70 19.13 -11.64
CA SER A 231 32.09 19.51 -11.48
C SER A 231 32.89 19.06 -12.71
N GLY A 232 33.49 20.04 -13.40
CA GLY A 232 34.54 19.85 -14.41
C GLY A 232 34.09 20.16 -15.84
N LEU A 233 34.81 20.94 -16.66
CA LEU A 233 36.13 21.57 -16.54
C LEU A 233 36.14 22.87 -17.37
N GLY A 234 36.92 23.85 -16.91
CA GLY A 234 37.25 25.06 -17.65
C GLY A 234 38.14 24.79 -18.87
N HIS A 235 38.06 25.72 -19.82
CA HIS A 235 38.99 25.89 -20.93
C HIS A 235 40.34 26.47 -20.48
#